data_AF-A0A7Y2UY35-F1
#
_entry.id   AF-A0A7Y2UY35-F1
#
_cell.length_a   1.000
_cell.length_b   1.000
_cell.length_c   1.000
_cell.angle_alpha   90.00
_cell.angle_beta   90.00
_cell.angle_gamma   90.00
#
_symmetry.space_group_name_H-M   'P 1'
#
loop_
_entity.id
_entity.type
_entity.pdbx_description
1 polymer ?
#
loop_
_entity_poly.entity_id
_entity_poly.type
_entity_poly.pdbx_seq_one_letter_code
_entity_poly.pdbx_strand_id
1 'polypeptide(L)'
;MSSSKRLSRAYKNAHTVLFDDSSKFIFFSDCHRGDNSFADDFANNRNIYFHALSQYYQDGFQYFELGDGDELWENVDFEDLFDAHKNVYLLLRKYYMGNRLHMIWGNH
;
A
#
# COMPACT_ATOMS: atom_id res chain seq x y z
N MET A 1 -24.46 12.29 -12.20
CA MET A 1 -23.63 11.54 -13.17
C MET A 1 -23.90 10.05 -12.93
N SER A 2 -24.21 9.23 -13.94
CA SER A 2 -24.51 7.80 -13.71
C SER A 2 -23.27 7.04 -13.24
N SER A 3 -23.45 5.92 -12.53
CA SER A 3 -22.36 5.04 -12.08
C SER A 3 -21.47 4.62 -13.25
N SER A 4 -22.06 4.24 -14.39
CA SER A 4 -21.32 3.93 -15.62
C SER A 4 -20.41 5.08 -16.08
N LYS A 5 -20.91 6.33 -16.11
CA LYS A 5 -20.08 7.49 -16.49
C LYS A 5 -18.92 7.71 -15.51
N ARG A 6 -19.12 7.49 -14.21
CA ARG A 6 -18.07 7.60 -13.19
C ARG A 6 -17.00 6.51 -13.37
N LEU A 7 -17.41 5.26 -13.55
CA LEU A 7 -16.51 4.13 -13.77
C LEU A 7 -15.71 4.27 -15.07
N SER A 8 -16.36 4.65 -16.17
CA SER A 8 -15.66 4.89 -17.44
C SER A 8 -14.67 6.04 -17.34
N ARG A 9 -14.98 7.08 -16.55
CA ARG A 9 -14.04 8.18 -16.30
C ARG A 9 -12.83 7.70 -15.48
N ALA A 10 -13.05 6.91 -14.44
CA ALA A 10 -11.95 6.35 -13.63
C ALA A 10 -11.04 5.49 -14.50
N TYR A 11 -11.60 4.57 -15.29
CA TYR A 11 -10.84 3.70 -16.20
C TYR A 11 -10.00 4.49 -17.21
N LYS A 12 -10.59 5.49 -17.89
CA LYS A 12 -9.88 6.28 -18.91
C LYS A 12 -8.75 7.16 -18.37
N ASN A 13 -8.82 7.55 -17.10
CA ASN A 13 -7.83 8.41 -16.45
C ASN A 13 -6.96 7.63 -15.46
N ALA A 14 -7.04 6.30 -15.45
CA ALA A 14 -6.25 5.48 -14.55
C ALA A 14 -4.76 5.61 -14.87
N HIS A 15 -3.94 5.57 -13.83
CA HIS A 15 -2.49 5.47 -14.01
C HIS A 15 -2.16 4.13 -14.68
N THR A 16 -1.31 4.17 -15.71
CA THR A 16 -0.89 2.98 -16.46
C THR A 16 0.60 2.76 -16.25
N VAL A 17 0.96 1.57 -15.83
CA VAL A 17 2.35 1.12 -15.71
C VAL A 17 2.63 0.13 -16.84
N LEU A 18 3.62 0.44 -17.67
CA LEU A 18 4.09 -0.46 -18.72
C LEU A 18 4.97 -1.56 -18.11
N PHE A 19 4.97 -2.74 -18.71
CA PHE A 19 5.76 -3.87 -18.24
C PHE A 19 6.30 -4.71 -19.41
N ASP A 20 7.36 -5.46 -19.10
CA ASP A 20 8.05 -6.38 -19.98
C ASP A 20 8.55 -7.60 -19.19
N ASP A 21 9.30 -8.49 -19.85
CA ASP A 21 9.83 -9.73 -19.24
C ASP A 21 10.84 -9.48 -18.10
N SER A 22 11.36 -8.25 -17.96
CA SER A 22 12.27 -7.87 -16.88
C SER A 22 11.57 -7.21 -15.68
N SER A 23 10.30 -6.87 -15.86
CA SER A 23 9.51 -6.13 -14.88
C SER A 23 9.18 -7.01 -13.67
N LYS A 24 9.40 -6.46 -12.47
CA LYS A 24 9.20 -7.15 -11.19
C LYS A 24 8.15 -6.42 -10.38
N PHE A 25 6.99 -7.04 -10.16
CA PHE A 25 5.88 -6.44 -9.42
C PHE A 25 5.49 -7.29 -8.21
N ILE A 26 5.13 -6.62 -7.12
CA ILE A 26 4.44 -7.22 -5.98
C ILE A 26 3.12 -6.49 -5.78
N PHE A 27 2.09 -7.26 -5.43
CA PHE A 27 0.74 -6.77 -5.18
C PHE A 27 0.35 -7.19 -3.77
N PHE A 28 0.18 -6.24 -2.86
CA PHE A 28 -0.46 -6.47 -1.56
C PHE A 28 -1.78 -5.72 -1.50
N SER A 29 -2.71 -6.24 -0.72
CA SER A 29 -4.06 -5.71 -0.50
C SER A 29 -4.43 -6.01 0.95
N ASP A 30 -5.41 -5.28 1.49
CA ASP A 30 -6.05 -5.60 2.77
C ASP A 30 -4.99 -5.76 3.88
N CYS A 31 -4.05 -4.82 3.95
CA CYS A 31 -3.00 -4.86 4.96
C CYS A 31 -3.52 -4.40 6.33
N HIS A 32 -4.53 -3.53 6.37
CA HIS A 32 -5.18 -3.04 7.59
C HIS A 32 -4.19 -2.63 8.69
N ARG A 33 -3.23 -1.76 8.35
CA ARG A 33 -2.26 -1.22 9.32
C ARG A 33 -2.99 -0.33 10.32
N GLY A 34 -3.10 -0.79 11.56
CA GLY A 34 -3.69 -0.05 12.66
C GLY A 34 -2.67 0.66 13.55
N ASP A 35 -3.06 0.92 14.80
CA ASP A 35 -2.31 1.64 15.84
C ASP A 35 -1.38 0.74 16.68
N ASN A 36 -1.19 -0.53 16.29
CA ASN A 36 -0.46 -1.55 17.05
C ASN A 36 -1.09 -1.86 18.42
N SER A 37 -2.39 -1.58 18.60
CA SER A 37 -3.18 -2.07 19.73
C SER A 37 -3.53 -3.56 19.59
N PHE A 38 -4.29 -4.09 20.56
CA PHE A 38 -4.80 -5.47 20.49
C PHE A 38 -5.78 -5.70 19.33
N ALA A 39 -6.41 -4.65 18.82
CA ALA A 39 -7.33 -4.73 17.68
C ALA A 39 -6.59 -4.70 16.32
N ASP A 40 -5.30 -4.36 16.31
CA ASP A 40 -4.50 -4.28 15.10
C ASP A 40 -4.03 -5.67 14.63
N ASP A 41 -4.79 -6.26 13.70
CA ASP A 41 -4.46 -7.55 13.08
C ASP A 41 -3.12 -7.51 12.29
N PHE A 42 -2.73 -6.33 11.77
CA PHE A 42 -1.46 -6.17 11.09
C PHE A 42 -0.27 -6.27 12.04
N ALA A 43 -0.42 -5.87 13.31
CA ALA A 43 0.67 -5.85 14.28
C ALA A 43 1.39 -7.21 14.39
N ASN A 44 0.65 -8.31 14.34
CA ASN A 44 1.19 -9.67 14.35
C ASN A 44 2.00 -10.01 13.10
N ASN A 45 1.62 -9.46 11.95
CA ASN A 45 2.23 -9.71 10.64
C ASN A 45 3.32 -8.69 10.28
N ARG A 46 3.43 -7.58 11.01
CA ARG A 46 4.35 -6.47 10.73
C ARG A 46 5.77 -6.91 10.41
N ASN A 47 6.32 -7.84 11.18
CA ASN A 47 7.71 -8.30 11.02
C ASN A 47 7.89 -9.09 9.71
N ILE A 48 6.97 -10.01 9.40
CA ILE A 48 7.01 -10.82 8.17
C ILE A 48 6.77 -9.92 6.97
N TYR A 49 5.77 -9.04 7.05
CA TYR A 49 5.48 -8.04 6.02
C TYR A 49 6.71 -7.18 5.74
N PHE A 50 7.31 -6.59 6.78
CA PHE A 50 8.46 -5.71 6.62
C PHE A 50 9.67 -6.43 6.04
N HIS A 51 9.92 -7.67 6.46
CA HIS A 51 11.01 -8.47 5.93
C HIS A 51 10.82 -8.79 4.44
N ALA A 52 9.63 -9.27 4.06
CA ALA A 52 9.29 -9.56 2.67
C ALA A 52 9.39 -8.31 1.80
N LEU A 53 8.76 -7.20 2.23
CA LEU A 53 8.78 -5.94 1.50
C LEU A 53 10.22 -5.39 1.37
N SER A 54 11.05 -5.55 2.40
CA SER A 54 12.45 -5.12 2.35
C SER A 54 13.26 -5.91 1.31
N GLN A 55 13.03 -7.23 1.22
CA GLN A 55 13.68 -8.08 0.22
C GLN A 55 13.24 -7.69 -1.19
N TYR A 56 11.94 -7.54 -1.42
CA TYR A 56 11.41 -7.09 -2.71
C TYR A 56 11.97 -5.72 -3.13
N TYR A 57 12.14 -4.80 -2.17
CA TYR A 57 12.73 -3.49 -2.45
C TYR A 57 14.15 -3.62 -2.98
N GLN A 58 14.96 -4.46 -2.32
CA GLN A 58 16.36 -4.74 -2.69
C GLN A 58 16.45 -5.43 -4.05
N ASP A 59 15.52 -6.34 -4.36
CA ASP A 59 15.51 -7.09 -5.62
C ASP A 59 14.96 -6.30 -6.81
N GLY A 60 14.60 -5.03 -6.61
CA GLY A 60 14.21 -4.11 -7.68
C GLY A 60 12.71 -4.14 -8.01
N PHE A 61 11.86 -4.70 -7.17
CA PHE A 61 10.42 -4.76 -7.43
C PHE A 61 9.76 -3.39 -7.36
N GLN A 62 8.65 -3.22 -8.09
CA GLN A 62 7.67 -2.16 -7.88
C GLN A 62 6.56 -2.69 -6.96
N TYR A 63 6.11 -1.84 -6.04
CA TYR A 63 5.08 -2.14 -5.07
C TYR A 63 3.74 -1.55 -5.48
N PHE A 64 2.75 -2.42 -5.59
CA PHE A 64 1.35 -2.07 -5.80
C PHE A 64 0.56 -2.43 -4.54
N GLU A 65 -0.01 -1.41 -3.89
CA GLU A 65 -0.96 -1.59 -2.81
C GLU A 65 -2.38 -1.39 -3.34
N LEU A 66 -3.19 -2.45 -3.25
CA LEU A 66 -4.47 -2.59 -3.93
C LEU A 66 -5.67 -2.05 -3.13
N GLY A 67 -5.41 -1.23 -2.12
CA GLY A 67 -6.42 -0.68 -1.23
C GLY A 67 -6.36 -1.31 0.16
N ASP A 68 -7.12 -0.73 1.09
CA ASP A 68 -7.27 -1.17 2.48
C ASP A 68 -5.92 -1.42 3.17
N GLY A 69 -4.98 -0.52 2.90
CA GLY A 69 -3.63 -0.58 3.43
C GLY A 69 -3.54 -0.14 4.88
N ASP A 70 -4.22 0.96 5.20
CA ASP A 70 -4.21 1.65 6.49
C ASP A 70 -5.65 1.66 7.04
N GLU A 71 -5.83 1.39 8.33
CA GLU A 71 -7.16 1.35 8.96
C GLU A 71 -7.56 2.74 9.48
N LEU A 72 -7.92 3.63 8.56
CA LEU A 72 -8.22 5.03 8.87
C LEU A 72 -9.68 5.26 9.30
N TRP A 73 -10.54 4.25 9.19
CA TRP A 73 -11.88 4.30 9.79
C TRP A 73 -11.85 4.18 11.31
N GLU A 74 -10.98 3.31 11.83
CA GLU A 74 -10.87 3.06 13.27
C GLU A 74 -9.88 4.02 13.93
N ASN A 75 -8.92 4.56 13.17
CA ASN A 75 -7.88 5.47 13.65
C ASN A 75 -8.02 6.84 12.99
N VAL A 76 -8.36 7.86 13.79
CA VAL A 76 -8.66 9.21 13.29
C VAL A 76 -7.41 9.93 12.79
N ASP A 77 -6.27 9.71 13.46
CA ASP A 77 -5.02 10.42 13.19
C ASP A 77 -3.97 9.48 12.57
N PHE A 78 -3.49 9.83 11.37
CA PHE A 78 -2.44 9.06 10.68
C PHE A 78 -1.12 9.01 11.48
N GLU A 79 -0.88 9.98 12.36
CA GLU A 79 0.33 10.02 13.20
C GLU A 79 0.45 8.76 14.08
N ASP A 80 -0.68 8.24 14.59
CA ASP A 80 -0.71 7.03 15.40
C ASP A 80 -0.25 5.80 14.61
N LEU A 81 -0.77 5.63 13.40
CA LEU A 81 -0.35 4.57 12.47
C LEU A 81 1.13 4.73 12.11
N PHE A 82 1.53 5.96 11.78
CA PHE A 82 2.90 6.25 11.38
C PHE A 82 3.90 5.89 12.47
N ASP A 83 3.62 6.23 13.72
CA ASP A 83 4.51 5.91 14.84
C ASP A 83 4.47 4.41 15.18
N ALA A 84 3.31 3.76 15.11
CA ALA A 84 3.15 2.32 15.32
C ALA A 84 3.94 1.46 14.31
N HIS A 85 3.98 1.89 13.04
CA HIS A 85 4.58 1.13 11.94
C HIS A 85 5.65 1.92 11.17
N LYS A 86 6.39 2.78 11.87
CA LYS A 86 7.36 3.74 11.29
C LYS A 86 8.35 3.12 10.31
N ASN A 87 8.88 1.94 10.61
CA ASN A 87 9.79 1.23 9.71
C ASN A 87 9.14 0.89 8.37
N VAL A 88 7.88 0.48 8.38
CA VAL A 88 7.08 0.19 7.17
C VAL A 88 6.91 1.46 6.35
N TYR A 89 6.44 2.56 6.94
CA TYR A 89 6.25 3.82 6.21
C TYR A 89 7.56 4.40 5.67
N LEU A 90 8.67 4.26 6.40
CA LEU A 90 10.00 4.66 5.89
C LEU A 90 10.44 3.80 4.70
N LEU A 91 10.06 2.52 4.64
CA LEU A 91 10.30 1.66 3.48
C LEU A 91 9.40 2.03 2.31
N LEU A 92 8.11 2.29 2.55
CA LEU A 92 7.17 2.79 1.52
C LEU A 92 7.65 4.11 0.93
N ARG A 93 8.18 5.02 1.76
CA ARG A 93 8.83 6.25 1.31
C ARG A 93 10.00 5.98 0.36
N LYS A 94 10.79 4.93 0.57
CA LYS A 94 11.87 4.56 -0.36
C LYS A 94 11.32 4.10 -1.71
N TYR A 95 10.23 3.30 -1.72
CA TYR A 95 9.54 2.96 -2.97
C TYR A 95 9.03 4.20 -3.69
N TYR A 96 8.40 5.13 -2.96
CA TYR A 96 7.89 6.39 -3.51
C TYR A 96 9.00 7.22 -4.14
N MET A 97 10.11 7.45 -3.43
CA MET A 97 11.27 8.19 -3.96
C MET A 97 11.90 7.52 -5.18
N GLY A 98 11.75 6.20 -5.33
CA GLY A 98 12.20 5.45 -6.49
C GLY A 98 11.21 5.40 -7.66
N ASN A 99 10.04 6.07 -7.57
CA ASN A 99 8.92 5.92 -8.51
C ASN A 99 8.47 4.46 -8.67
N ARG A 100 8.53 3.69 -7.57
CA ARG A 100 8.17 2.27 -7.49
C ARG A 100 7.02 2.00 -6.52
N LEU A 101 6.32 3.03 -6.06
CA LEU A 101 5.14 2.90 -5.20
C LEU A 101 3.88 3.26 -5.99
N HIS A 102 2.92 2.35 -6.03
CA HIS A 102 1.62 2.51 -6.68
C HIS A 102 0.55 2.17 -5.67
N MET A 103 -0.31 3.12 -5.31
CA MET A 103 -1.39 2.90 -4.35
C MET A 103 -2.73 3.21 -5.00
N ILE A 104 -3.72 2.37 -4.75
CA ILE A 104 -5.11 2.64 -5.10
C ILE A 104 -5.96 2.68 -3.83
N TRP A 105 -7.08 3.40 -3.91
CA TRP A 105 -8.02 3.54 -2.81
C TRP A 105 -8.80 2.25 -2.59
N GLY A 106 -8.90 1.81 -1.34
CA GLY A 106 -9.87 0.82 -0.89
C GLY A 106 -11.10 1.49 -0.26
N ASN A 107 -11.82 0.74 0.57
CA ASN A 107 -12.98 1.23 1.32
C ASN A 107 -12.71 1.51 2.80
N HIS A 108 -11.57 1.08 3.33
CA HIS A 108 -11.04 1.39 4.66
C HIS A 108 -10.16 2.66 4.68
#